data_AF-A0A7J7JVE5-F1
#
_entry.id   AF-A0A7J7JVE5-F1
#
_cell.length_a   1.000
_cell.length_b   1.000
_cell.length_c   1.000
_cell.angle_alpha   90.00
_cell.angle_beta   90.00
_cell.angle_gamma   90.00
#
_symmetry.space_group_name_H-M   'P 1'
#
loop_
_entity.id
_entity.type
_entity.pdbx_description
1 polymer ?
#
loop_
_entity_poly.entity_id
_entity_poly.type
_entity_poly.pdbx_seq_one_letter_code
_entity_poly.pdbx_strand_id
1 'polypeptide(L)'
;MYPSSGWSADTAYPGIFHNSEEIMASTPKASTDVPSIAAEAVLAKSDFDSTNATVVKGYDFNNGIDHHALLSSYTTCGFSATKFGLAVQEIIRMINKKLEVPVEDITDFNSHTNRRLSNCTIFLGLTSNLVSCGVRETIRYLVEHNMVDCLVVTAGGIEEDFIKCLGNSYIGAFNLSGKELRKKGVNRVGNMLVPNDNYVKFENWLMPILDQMLEEQNSQGMKWTPSKVIHRLGKEINDKSSIYYWCYHNNIPVFSPALTDGSIGDMLYFHSHKTSGLVLDIVEGLSFAVIIEIFSDVRKMNNQAVTAKHSGMIILGGGLVKHHVNNANLMRNGADFSVNVNTGQEFDGSDSGAPPDEAVSWGKIKMDATPVKLCADASFAFPLIVAETFARYQQQFDQRLEKEKSLPKKTA
;
A
#
# COMPACT_ATOMS: atom_id res chain seq x y z
N MET A 1 14.04 25.80 -5.68
CA MET A 1 12.67 26.24 -6.00
C MET A 1 12.25 25.55 -7.28
N TYR A 2 11.53 24.44 -7.17
CA TYR A 2 10.88 23.80 -8.33
C TYR A 2 9.50 24.45 -8.51
N PRO A 3 9.10 24.84 -9.73
CA PRO A 3 7.80 25.46 -9.93
C PRO A 3 6.69 24.44 -9.64
N SER A 4 5.79 24.83 -8.74
CA SER A 4 4.60 24.10 -8.35
C SER A 4 3.51 24.29 -9.40
N SER A 5 3.48 23.48 -10.44
CA SER A 5 2.28 23.33 -11.30
C SER A 5 2.44 22.15 -12.25
N GLY A 6 1.74 21.05 -11.98
CA GLY A 6 1.70 19.88 -12.87
C GLY A 6 0.51 18.97 -12.60
N TRP A 7 0.01 18.96 -11.36
CA TRP A 7 -1.17 18.21 -10.97
C TRP A 7 -2.21 19.17 -10.39
N SER A 8 -3.14 19.63 -11.23
CA SER A 8 -4.35 20.33 -10.76
C SER A 8 -5.26 19.32 -10.04
N ALA A 9 -5.69 19.65 -8.82
CA ALA A 9 -6.53 18.78 -7.99
C ALA A 9 -8.05 18.95 -8.24
N ASP A 10 -8.44 19.85 -9.15
CA ASP A 10 -9.83 20.31 -9.31
C ASP A 10 -10.50 19.78 -10.58
N THR A 11 -10.57 18.46 -10.76
CA THR A 11 -11.43 17.86 -11.79
C THR A 11 -12.31 16.76 -11.20
N ALA A 12 -13.37 17.18 -10.50
CA ALA A 12 -14.55 16.33 -10.33
C ALA A 12 -15.28 16.22 -11.68
N TYR A 13 -15.69 15.01 -12.07
CA TYR A 13 -16.45 14.78 -13.31
C TYR A 13 -17.79 15.51 -13.26
N PRO A 14 -18.09 16.48 -14.15
CA PRO A 14 -19.44 17.01 -14.31
C PRO A 14 -20.33 15.96 -15.02
N GLY A 15 -21.59 15.88 -14.59
CA GLY A 15 -22.60 14.99 -15.19
C GLY A 15 -22.78 15.26 -16.70
N ILE A 16 -22.80 14.18 -17.48
CA ILE A 16 -22.58 14.18 -18.95
C ILE A 16 -23.88 14.37 -19.76
N PHE A 17 -25.03 14.56 -19.12
CA PHE A 17 -26.31 14.56 -19.84
C PHE A 17 -27.29 15.61 -19.32
N HIS A 18 -27.74 16.50 -20.22
CA HIS A 18 -28.96 17.30 -20.07
C HIS A 18 -29.76 17.34 -21.38
N ASN A 19 -31.08 17.47 -21.22
CA ASN A 19 -32.12 17.39 -22.24
C ASN A 19 -31.89 18.35 -23.41
N SER A 20 -31.96 17.80 -24.62
CA SER A 20 -31.81 18.45 -25.92
C SER A 20 -32.91 19.49 -26.20
N GLU A 21 -32.52 20.72 -26.55
CA GLU A 21 -33.30 21.59 -27.44
C GLU A 21 -32.75 21.45 -28.87
N GLU A 22 -33.67 21.27 -29.82
CA GLU A 22 -33.41 20.94 -31.23
C GLU A 22 -32.53 21.97 -31.94
N ILE A 23 -31.34 21.55 -32.39
CA ILE A 23 -30.59 22.23 -33.44
C ILE A 23 -30.80 21.48 -34.76
N MET A 24 -31.72 21.99 -35.59
CA MET A 24 -31.90 21.50 -36.97
C MET A 24 -30.68 21.86 -37.83
N ALA A 25 -29.77 20.90 -38.00
CA ALA A 25 -28.72 20.96 -39.02
C ALA A 25 -29.02 19.94 -40.14
N SER A 26 -29.15 20.45 -41.36
CA SER A 26 -29.46 19.70 -42.59
C SER A 26 -28.67 18.39 -42.72
N THR A 27 -29.39 17.31 -43.01
CA THR A 27 -28.84 15.98 -43.33
C THR A 27 -28.15 16.00 -44.70
N PRO A 28 -26.91 15.48 -44.83
CA PRO A 28 -26.30 15.28 -46.14
C PRO A 28 -27.07 14.20 -46.90
N LYS A 29 -27.42 14.46 -48.16
CA LYS A 29 -28.08 13.49 -49.05
C LYS A 29 -27.16 12.27 -49.22
N ALA A 30 -27.61 11.12 -48.70
CA ALA A 30 -26.95 9.84 -48.88
C ALA A 30 -26.79 9.53 -50.39
N SER A 31 -25.61 9.03 -50.78
CA SER A 31 -25.37 8.44 -52.09
C SER A 31 -26.35 7.28 -52.32
N THR A 32 -26.97 7.21 -53.49
CA THR A 32 -28.10 6.33 -53.83
C THR A 32 -27.82 4.82 -53.80
N ASP A 33 -26.60 4.39 -53.49
CA ASP A 33 -26.15 2.99 -53.54
C ASP A 33 -25.96 2.32 -52.15
N VAL A 34 -26.23 3.04 -51.04
CA VAL A 34 -26.08 2.49 -49.69
C VAL A 34 -27.46 2.21 -49.07
N PRO A 35 -27.72 1.00 -48.52
CA PRO A 35 -28.97 0.71 -47.83
C PRO A 35 -29.27 1.75 -46.74
N SER A 36 -30.47 2.31 -46.72
CA SER A 36 -30.86 3.40 -45.80
C SER A 36 -30.63 3.04 -44.33
N ILE A 37 -30.95 1.80 -43.95
CA ILE A 37 -30.72 1.29 -42.58
C ILE A 37 -29.25 1.28 -42.17
N ALA A 38 -28.34 1.04 -43.13
CA ALA A 38 -26.90 1.09 -42.87
C ALA A 38 -26.41 2.53 -42.76
N ALA A 39 -26.94 3.43 -43.58
CA ALA A 39 -26.62 4.86 -43.51
C ALA A 39 -27.11 5.48 -42.19
N GLU A 40 -28.34 5.17 -41.76
CA GLU A 40 -28.89 5.63 -40.48
C GLU A 40 -28.10 5.12 -39.28
N ALA A 41 -27.69 3.85 -39.30
CA ALA A 41 -26.90 3.26 -38.22
C ALA A 41 -25.48 3.83 -38.12
N VAL A 42 -24.82 4.12 -39.24
CA VAL A 42 -23.40 4.50 -39.27
C VAL A 42 -23.20 6.02 -39.25
N LEU A 43 -24.11 6.80 -39.84
CA LEU A 43 -23.99 8.26 -39.97
C LEU A 43 -24.85 9.02 -38.97
N ALA A 44 -25.28 8.36 -37.89
CA ALA A 44 -25.96 9.01 -36.78
C ALA A 44 -25.12 10.16 -36.22
N LYS A 45 -25.71 11.35 -36.09
CA LYS A 45 -25.04 12.49 -35.47
C LYS A 45 -24.92 12.25 -33.97
N SER A 46 -23.75 12.53 -33.41
CA SER A 46 -23.51 12.44 -31.97
C SER A 46 -24.15 13.61 -31.23
N ASP A 47 -24.84 13.31 -30.12
CA ASP A 47 -25.28 14.29 -29.13
C ASP A 47 -24.31 14.25 -27.93
N PHE A 48 -23.11 14.79 -28.12
CA PHE A 48 -22.04 14.79 -27.11
C PHE A 48 -21.55 16.21 -26.86
N ASP A 49 -21.78 16.73 -25.65
CA ASP A 49 -21.21 18.01 -25.21
C ASP A 49 -19.74 17.82 -24.80
N SER A 50 -18.85 18.45 -25.57
CA SER A 50 -17.41 18.37 -25.37
C SER A 50 -16.82 19.53 -24.58
N THR A 51 -17.63 20.47 -24.10
CA THR A 51 -17.18 21.73 -23.47
C THR A 51 -16.23 21.50 -22.29
N ASN A 52 -16.49 20.48 -21.47
CA ASN A 52 -15.65 20.11 -20.32
C ASN A 52 -14.95 18.75 -20.50
N ALA A 53 -14.96 18.20 -21.73
CA ALA A 53 -14.37 16.89 -21.99
C ALA A 53 -12.84 16.98 -22.05
N THR A 54 -12.16 16.03 -21.42
CA THR A 54 -10.71 15.91 -21.54
C THR A 54 -10.38 15.25 -22.88
N VAL A 55 -9.65 15.96 -23.73
CA VAL A 55 -9.22 15.45 -25.05
C VAL A 55 -8.10 14.42 -24.87
N VAL A 56 -8.22 13.29 -25.56
CA VAL A 56 -7.17 12.27 -25.59
C VAL A 56 -5.93 12.83 -26.30
N LYS A 57 -4.81 12.90 -25.58
CA LYS A 57 -3.53 13.38 -26.09
C LYS A 57 -2.38 12.74 -25.31
N GLY A 58 -1.46 12.11 -26.02
CA GLY A 58 -0.22 11.58 -25.43
C GLY A 58 0.89 12.63 -25.35
N TYR A 59 2.01 12.25 -24.73
CA TYR A 59 3.23 13.05 -24.74
C TYR A 59 3.83 13.12 -26.15
N ASP A 60 4.17 14.32 -26.59
CA ASP A 60 4.82 14.54 -27.89
C ASP A 60 6.34 14.62 -27.72
N PHE A 61 7.02 13.55 -28.13
CA PHE A 61 8.48 13.41 -28.05
C PHE A 61 9.26 14.40 -28.91
N ASN A 62 8.61 15.14 -29.83
CA ASN A 62 9.27 16.27 -30.49
C ASN A 62 9.66 17.38 -29.51
N ASN A 63 9.08 17.41 -28.30
CA ASN A 63 9.43 18.33 -27.22
C ASN A 63 10.64 17.86 -26.39
N GLY A 64 11.30 16.77 -26.76
CA GLY A 64 12.45 16.21 -26.07
C GLY A 64 12.09 15.10 -25.08
N ILE A 65 13.02 14.79 -24.16
CA ILE A 65 12.86 13.76 -23.14
C ILE A 65 12.66 14.44 -21.78
N ASP A 66 11.40 14.57 -21.38
CA ASP A 66 11.00 15.01 -20.05
C ASP A 66 10.08 13.96 -19.43
N HIS A 67 10.62 13.20 -18.47
CA HIS A 67 9.89 12.13 -17.79
C HIS A 67 8.71 12.64 -16.95
N HIS A 68 8.82 13.84 -16.36
CA HIS A 68 7.72 14.42 -15.60
C HIS A 68 6.57 14.80 -16.53
N ALA A 69 6.88 15.49 -17.65
CA ALA A 69 5.87 15.84 -18.63
C ALA A 69 5.24 14.59 -19.30
N LEU A 70 6.04 13.54 -19.54
CA LEU A 70 5.57 12.24 -20.03
C LEU A 70 4.58 11.59 -19.06
N LEU A 71 4.93 11.48 -17.77
CA LEU A 71 4.06 10.87 -16.77
C LEU A 71 2.83 11.74 -16.45
N SER A 72 2.96 13.06 -16.54
CA SER A 72 1.83 13.99 -16.35
C SER A 72 0.80 13.86 -17.48
N SER A 73 1.24 13.59 -18.72
CA SER A 73 0.35 13.36 -19.86
C SER A 73 -0.44 12.05 -19.76
N TYR A 74 -0.16 11.18 -18.78
CA TYR A 74 -0.90 9.92 -18.63
C TYR A 74 -2.37 10.17 -18.26
N THR A 75 -2.70 11.29 -17.62
CA THR A 75 -4.08 11.73 -17.35
C THR A 75 -4.92 11.83 -18.62
N THR A 76 -4.32 12.25 -19.74
CA THR A 76 -4.97 12.43 -21.05
C THR A 76 -4.69 11.30 -22.04
N CYS A 77 -4.00 10.22 -21.63
CA CYS A 77 -3.55 9.17 -22.55
C CYS A 77 -4.58 8.06 -22.80
N GLY A 78 -5.46 7.77 -21.84
CA GLY A 78 -6.47 6.70 -21.92
C GLY A 78 -6.07 5.40 -21.19
N PHE A 79 -7.05 4.51 -21.01
CA PHE A 79 -6.90 3.19 -20.38
C PHE A 79 -6.17 3.23 -19.01
N SER A 80 -5.27 2.28 -18.75
CA SER A 80 -4.50 2.22 -17.49
C SER A 80 -3.57 3.41 -17.28
N ALA A 81 -3.15 4.12 -18.34
CA ALA A 81 -2.36 5.34 -18.20
C ALA A 81 -3.17 6.42 -17.48
N THR A 82 -4.44 6.63 -17.87
CA THR A 82 -5.32 7.56 -17.14
C THR A 82 -5.50 7.14 -15.69
N LYS A 83 -5.64 5.83 -15.40
CA LYS A 83 -5.70 5.35 -14.00
C LYS A 83 -4.40 5.59 -13.23
N PHE A 84 -3.24 5.51 -13.87
CA PHE A 84 -1.96 5.91 -13.25
C PHE A 84 -1.96 7.40 -12.90
N GLY A 85 -2.34 8.27 -13.83
CA GLY A 85 -2.41 9.72 -13.59
C GLY A 85 -3.38 10.06 -12.45
N LEU A 86 -4.55 9.45 -12.43
CA LEU A 86 -5.54 9.63 -11.35
C LEU A 86 -5.02 9.11 -10.00
N ALA A 87 -4.26 8.00 -9.99
CA ALA A 87 -3.64 7.48 -8.76
C ALA A 87 -2.60 8.46 -8.20
N VAL A 88 -1.80 9.10 -9.07
CA VAL A 88 -0.86 10.16 -8.66
C VAL A 88 -1.61 11.35 -8.07
N GLN A 89 -2.68 11.83 -8.71
CA GLN A 89 -3.51 12.93 -8.18
C GLN A 89 -4.10 12.60 -6.82
N GLU A 90 -4.66 11.40 -6.65
CA GLU A 90 -5.31 10.99 -5.41
C GLU A 90 -4.29 10.85 -4.25
N ILE A 91 -3.09 10.33 -4.51
CA ILE A 91 -2.01 10.30 -3.52
C ILE A 91 -1.51 11.72 -3.19
N ILE A 92 -1.40 12.62 -4.18
CA ILE A 92 -1.08 14.03 -3.92
C ILE A 92 -2.15 14.67 -3.01
N ARG A 93 -3.43 14.36 -3.21
CA ARG A 93 -4.51 14.82 -2.30
C ARG A 93 -4.32 14.28 -0.88
N MET A 94 -3.94 13.01 -0.71
CA MET A 94 -3.59 12.44 0.61
C MET A 94 -2.41 13.19 1.25
N ILE A 95 -1.33 13.43 0.49
CA ILE A 95 -0.12 14.12 0.97
C ILE A 95 -0.45 15.55 1.38
N ASN A 96 -1.12 16.31 0.51
CA ASN A 96 -1.54 17.68 0.79
C ASN A 96 -2.44 17.70 2.03
N LYS A 97 -3.40 16.77 2.14
CA LYS A 97 -4.28 16.69 3.31
C LYS A 97 -3.52 16.35 4.60
N LYS A 98 -2.49 15.50 4.53
CA LYS A 98 -1.60 15.20 5.67
C LYS A 98 -0.79 16.43 6.11
N LEU A 99 -0.27 17.20 5.14
CA LEU A 99 0.60 18.36 5.37
C LEU A 99 -0.17 19.68 5.61
N GLU A 100 -1.49 19.68 5.43
CA GLU A 100 -2.38 20.85 5.55
C GLU A 100 -2.27 21.55 6.92
N VAL A 101 -2.11 20.77 8.00
CA VAL A 101 -2.00 21.29 9.36
C VAL A 101 -0.54 21.21 9.82
N PRO A 102 0.08 22.34 10.23
CA PRO A 102 1.43 22.33 10.81
C PRO A 102 1.54 21.36 11.98
N VAL A 103 2.63 20.59 12.06
CA VAL A 103 2.75 19.53 13.06
C VAL A 103 2.79 20.06 14.50
N GLU A 104 3.26 21.30 14.68
CA GLU A 104 3.20 22.06 15.93
C GLU A 104 1.78 22.22 16.48
N ASP A 105 0.79 22.36 15.60
CA ASP A 105 -0.61 22.61 15.97
C ASP A 105 -1.37 21.30 16.27
N ILE A 106 -0.73 20.14 16.06
CA ILE A 106 -1.35 18.84 16.30
C ILE A 106 -1.01 18.37 17.71
N THR A 107 -1.95 18.51 18.64
CA THR A 107 -1.79 18.10 20.04
C THR A 107 -2.15 16.64 20.29
N ASP A 108 -2.89 16.02 19.37
CA ASP A 108 -3.39 14.67 19.53
C ASP A 108 -2.32 13.62 19.26
N PHE A 109 -2.31 12.58 20.08
CA PHE A 109 -1.42 11.42 19.93
C PHE A 109 -2.24 10.15 19.81
N ASN A 110 -1.75 9.23 19.00
CA ASN A 110 -2.24 7.88 18.98
C ASN A 110 -2.01 7.23 20.35
N SER A 111 -3.08 6.74 20.97
CA SER A 111 -3.04 6.18 22.32
C SER A 111 -2.23 4.88 22.44
N HIS A 112 -1.91 4.20 21.34
CA HIS A 112 -1.24 2.90 21.34
C HIS A 112 0.21 2.98 20.86
N THR A 113 0.50 3.84 19.88
CA THR A 113 1.85 3.99 19.30
C THR A 113 2.61 5.18 19.84
N ASN A 114 1.93 6.04 20.61
CA ASN A 114 2.44 7.32 21.08
C ASN A 114 2.94 8.26 19.95
N ARG A 115 2.50 7.99 18.71
CA ARG A 115 2.80 8.78 17.53
C ARG A 115 1.89 10.00 17.51
N ARG A 116 2.43 11.18 17.19
CA ARG A 116 1.60 12.37 16.97
C ARG A 116 0.69 12.11 15.78
N LEU A 117 -0.60 12.43 15.91
CA LEU A 117 -1.51 12.27 14.79
C LEU A 117 -1.12 13.20 13.65
N SER A 118 -1.70 12.97 12.49
CA SER A 118 -1.62 13.89 11.36
C SER A 118 -3.01 14.16 10.83
N ASN A 119 -3.15 15.21 10.02
CA ASN A 119 -4.46 15.57 9.49
C ASN A 119 -5.02 14.51 8.50
N CYS A 120 -4.15 13.68 7.92
CA CYS A 120 -4.53 12.47 7.18
C CYS A 120 -3.64 11.29 7.57
N THR A 121 -4.24 10.22 8.09
CA THR A 121 -3.58 8.95 8.41
C THR A 121 -3.50 8.08 7.16
N ILE A 122 -2.30 7.80 6.67
CA ILE A 122 -2.07 7.03 5.44
C ILE A 122 -1.74 5.58 5.80
N PHE A 123 -2.61 4.67 5.39
CA PHE A 123 -2.44 3.22 5.50
C PHE A 123 -1.80 2.68 4.22
N LEU A 124 -0.71 1.93 4.38
CA LEU A 124 -0.01 1.26 3.29
C LEU A 124 -0.14 -0.27 3.44
N GLY A 125 -0.94 -0.89 2.57
CA GLY A 125 -1.06 -2.35 2.48
C GLY A 125 -0.18 -2.89 1.36
N LEU A 126 0.62 -3.94 1.61
CA LEU A 126 1.43 -4.58 0.57
C LEU A 126 1.58 -6.09 0.75
N THR A 127 1.58 -6.83 -0.35
CA THR A 127 1.80 -8.28 -0.36
C THR A 127 3.30 -8.64 -0.27
N SER A 128 3.61 -9.85 0.22
CA SER A 128 4.98 -10.32 0.47
C SER A 128 5.94 -10.14 -0.71
N ASN A 129 5.49 -10.45 -1.92
CA ASN A 129 6.30 -10.43 -3.14
C ASN A 129 6.87 -9.04 -3.47
N LEU A 130 6.27 -7.96 -2.96
CA LEU A 130 6.75 -6.60 -3.14
C LEU A 130 7.94 -6.27 -2.23
N VAL A 131 8.12 -7.01 -1.14
CA VAL A 131 9.35 -6.97 -0.34
C VAL A 131 10.40 -7.91 -0.91
N SER A 132 9.98 -9.03 -1.51
CA SER A 132 10.89 -9.93 -2.24
C SER A 132 11.57 -9.23 -3.43
N CYS A 133 10.84 -8.37 -4.16
CA CYS A 133 11.40 -7.58 -5.27
C CYS A 133 12.01 -6.25 -4.82
N GLY A 134 12.45 -5.43 -5.78
CA GLY A 134 13.09 -4.12 -5.54
C GLY A 134 12.13 -3.00 -5.13
N VAL A 135 10.82 -3.28 -5.00
CA VAL A 135 9.87 -2.32 -4.42
C VAL A 135 10.14 -2.14 -2.92
N ARG A 136 10.82 -3.09 -2.26
CA ARG A 136 11.31 -2.97 -0.89
C ARG A 136 11.98 -1.63 -0.63
N GLU A 137 12.91 -1.22 -1.50
CA GLU A 137 13.67 0.03 -1.32
C GLU A 137 12.77 1.26 -1.44
N THR A 138 11.74 1.21 -2.29
CA THR A 138 10.69 2.23 -2.41
C THR A 138 9.86 2.31 -1.13
N ILE A 139 9.45 1.18 -0.55
CA ILE A 139 8.68 1.13 0.71
C ILE A 139 9.53 1.64 1.87
N ARG A 140 10.78 1.19 1.96
CA ARG A 140 11.77 1.63 2.94
C ARG A 140 11.98 3.14 2.90
N TYR A 141 12.02 3.75 1.71
CA TYR A 141 12.06 5.20 1.54
C TYR A 141 10.84 5.89 2.17
N LEU A 142 9.62 5.41 1.90
CA LEU A 142 8.41 6.01 2.48
C LEU A 142 8.39 5.96 4.01
N VAL A 143 8.84 4.84 4.61
CA VAL A 143 8.85 4.71 6.07
C VAL A 143 10.02 5.43 6.73
N GLU A 144 11.18 5.53 6.08
CA GLU A 144 12.34 6.33 6.56
C GLU A 144 11.96 7.80 6.71
N HIS A 145 11.31 8.37 5.69
CA HIS A 145 10.90 9.77 5.66
C HIS A 145 9.55 10.03 6.33
N ASN A 146 9.04 9.05 7.10
CA ASN A 146 7.83 9.16 7.90
C ASN A 146 6.58 9.59 7.11
N MET A 147 6.49 9.15 5.85
CA MET A 147 5.47 9.60 4.89
C MET A 147 4.12 8.87 5.04
N VAL A 148 4.15 7.67 5.61
CA VAL A 148 2.99 6.82 5.92
C VAL A 148 2.89 6.58 7.43
N ASP A 149 1.70 6.20 7.91
CA ASP A 149 1.43 6.09 9.35
C ASP A 149 1.16 4.68 9.84
N CYS A 150 0.81 3.76 8.94
CA CYS A 150 0.45 2.40 9.30
C CYS A 150 0.75 1.45 8.13
N LEU A 151 1.38 0.31 8.40
CA LEU A 151 1.61 -0.73 7.41
C LEU A 151 0.77 -1.97 7.69
N VAL A 152 0.31 -2.63 6.64
CA VAL A 152 -0.26 -3.99 6.68
C VAL A 152 0.46 -4.87 5.69
N VAL A 153 1.10 -5.92 6.17
CA VAL A 153 1.96 -6.79 5.38
C VAL A 153 1.71 -8.25 5.77
N THR A 154 1.78 -9.17 4.83
CA THR A 154 1.77 -10.61 5.10
C THR A 154 3.13 -11.09 5.62
N ALA A 155 3.18 -12.25 6.29
CA ALA A 155 4.40 -12.77 6.94
C ALA A 155 5.64 -12.80 6.03
N GLY A 156 5.49 -13.30 4.79
CA GLY A 156 6.58 -13.29 3.80
C GLY A 156 7.19 -11.90 3.55
N GLY A 157 6.38 -10.84 3.60
CA GLY A 157 6.88 -9.47 3.47
C GLY A 157 7.61 -8.98 4.71
N ILE A 158 7.25 -9.50 5.89
CA ILE A 158 7.97 -9.23 7.14
C ILE A 158 9.35 -9.88 7.10
N GLU A 159 9.40 -11.19 6.87
CA GLU A 159 10.63 -11.96 6.97
C GLU A 159 11.63 -11.65 5.85
N GLU A 160 11.16 -11.43 4.61
CA GLU A 160 12.09 -11.15 3.50
C GLU A 160 12.84 -9.81 3.66
N ASP A 161 12.29 -8.82 4.36
CA ASP A 161 13.02 -7.59 4.68
C ASP A 161 14.21 -7.85 5.62
N PHE A 162 14.00 -8.66 6.66
CA PHE A 162 15.05 -9.05 7.61
C PHE A 162 16.06 -9.98 6.95
N ILE A 163 15.59 -10.96 6.19
CA ILE A 163 16.44 -11.90 5.45
C ILE A 163 17.36 -11.15 4.47
N LYS A 164 16.86 -10.10 3.80
CA LYS A 164 17.67 -9.27 2.90
C LYS A 164 18.78 -8.47 3.58
N CYS A 165 18.73 -8.30 4.91
CA CYS A 165 19.85 -7.74 5.67
C CYS A 165 20.94 -8.80 5.96
N LEU A 166 20.60 -10.09 5.87
CA LEU A 166 21.47 -11.23 6.20
C LEU A 166 22.05 -11.93 4.95
N GLY A 167 21.36 -11.80 3.81
CA GLY A 167 21.77 -12.41 2.54
C GLY A 167 21.03 -11.83 1.35
N ASN A 168 21.59 -12.01 0.16
CA ASN A 168 21.03 -11.47 -1.07
C ASN A 168 20.00 -12.41 -1.71
N SER A 169 19.03 -11.83 -2.41
CA SER A 169 18.18 -12.49 -3.39
C SER A 169 18.68 -12.14 -4.80
N TYR A 170 18.44 -13.02 -5.77
CA TYR A 170 19.01 -12.90 -7.12
C TYR A 170 17.93 -12.94 -8.19
N ILE A 171 18.21 -12.33 -9.35
CA ILE A 171 17.36 -12.45 -10.53
C ILE A 171 17.52 -13.86 -11.13
N GLY A 172 16.40 -14.48 -11.45
CA GLY A 172 16.28 -15.75 -12.16
C GLY A 172 15.21 -15.65 -13.26
N ALA A 173 14.42 -16.71 -13.42
CA ALA A 173 13.34 -16.77 -14.41
C ALA A 173 12.15 -17.56 -13.89
N PHE A 174 10.94 -17.22 -14.37
CA PHE A 174 9.69 -17.88 -13.97
C PHE A 174 9.66 -19.38 -14.30
N ASN A 175 10.30 -19.77 -15.40
CA ASN A 175 10.26 -21.13 -15.94
C ASN A 175 11.38 -22.05 -15.40
N LEU A 176 12.17 -21.60 -14.42
CA LEU A 176 13.18 -22.46 -13.79
C LEU A 176 12.51 -23.65 -13.07
N SER A 177 13.03 -24.85 -13.35
CA SER A 177 12.49 -26.11 -12.82
C SER A 177 12.55 -26.16 -11.30
N GLY A 178 11.39 -26.29 -10.65
CA GLY A 178 11.29 -26.41 -9.20
C GLY A 178 12.05 -27.64 -8.64
N LYS A 179 12.06 -28.75 -9.40
CA LYS A 179 12.80 -29.97 -9.01
C LYS A 179 14.30 -29.72 -8.92
N GLU A 180 14.88 -29.02 -9.90
CA GLU A 180 16.32 -28.75 -9.93
C GLU A 180 16.71 -27.67 -8.93
N LEU A 181 15.87 -26.66 -8.73
CA LEU A 181 16.08 -25.65 -7.69
C LEU A 181 16.06 -26.26 -6.29
N ARG A 182 15.10 -27.17 -6.00
CA ARG A 182 15.01 -27.85 -4.71
C ARG A 182 16.24 -28.70 -4.41
N LYS A 183 16.76 -29.45 -5.39
CA LYS A 183 18.01 -30.22 -5.24
C LYS A 183 19.21 -29.35 -4.87
N LYS A 184 19.21 -28.10 -5.35
CA LYS A 184 20.27 -27.11 -5.09
C LYS A 184 20.02 -26.25 -3.85
N GLY A 185 18.92 -26.47 -3.12
CA GLY A 185 18.57 -25.65 -1.96
C GLY A 185 18.28 -24.19 -2.32
N VAL A 186 17.62 -23.94 -3.45
CA VAL A 186 17.23 -22.59 -3.89
C VAL A 186 15.72 -22.50 -3.98
N ASN A 187 15.12 -21.48 -3.35
CA ASN A 187 13.70 -21.20 -3.42
C ASN A 187 13.43 -20.17 -4.54
N ARG A 188 12.30 -20.30 -5.24
CA ARG A 188 11.90 -19.39 -6.31
C ARG A 188 10.69 -18.56 -5.92
N VAL A 189 10.79 -17.24 -6.12
CA VAL A 189 9.69 -16.27 -5.96
C VAL A 189 9.50 -15.57 -7.31
N GLY A 190 8.54 -16.03 -8.12
CA GLY A 190 8.38 -15.53 -9.49
C GLY A 190 9.62 -15.77 -10.34
N ASN A 191 10.27 -14.69 -10.78
CA ASN A 191 11.56 -14.68 -11.47
C ASN A 191 12.75 -14.31 -10.55
N MET A 192 12.61 -14.49 -9.23
CA MET A 192 13.69 -14.25 -8.26
C MET A 192 14.07 -15.56 -7.56
N LEU A 193 15.30 -15.63 -7.07
CA LEU A 193 15.88 -16.79 -6.40
C LEU A 193 16.39 -16.39 -5.02
N VAL A 194 16.05 -17.19 -4.01
CA VAL A 194 16.46 -17.03 -2.62
C VAL A 194 17.18 -18.30 -2.17
N PRO A 195 18.51 -18.27 -1.96
CA PRO A 195 19.24 -19.43 -1.44
C PRO A 195 18.76 -19.84 -0.05
N ASN A 196 18.68 -21.14 0.24
CA ASN A 196 18.30 -21.65 1.56
C ASN A 196 19.22 -21.17 2.69
N ASP A 197 20.50 -20.92 2.39
CA ASP A 197 21.47 -20.39 3.35
C ASP A 197 20.99 -19.07 3.99
N ASN A 198 20.17 -18.30 3.27
CA ASN A 198 19.57 -17.08 3.81
C ASN A 198 18.60 -17.39 4.97
N TYR A 199 17.81 -18.46 4.87
CA TYR A 199 16.90 -18.91 5.91
C TYR A 199 17.64 -19.54 7.10
N VAL A 200 18.79 -20.20 6.85
CA VAL A 200 19.67 -20.69 7.93
C VAL A 200 20.26 -19.52 8.72
N LYS A 201 20.70 -18.46 8.04
CA LYS A 201 21.14 -17.22 8.72
C LYS A 201 20.02 -16.57 9.50
N PHE A 202 18.81 -16.56 8.95
CA PHE A 202 17.62 -16.03 9.60
C PHE A 202 17.26 -16.80 10.87
N GLU A 203 17.31 -18.14 10.84
CA GLU A 203 17.14 -18.97 12.04
C GLU A 203 18.15 -18.58 13.12
N ASN A 204 19.44 -18.54 12.77
CA ASN A 204 20.51 -18.21 13.71
C ASN A 204 20.36 -16.81 14.33
N TRP A 205 19.79 -15.86 13.58
CA TRP A 205 19.52 -14.51 14.08
C TRP A 205 18.24 -14.46 14.95
N LEU A 206 17.17 -15.13 14.54
CA LEU A 206 15.86 -15.04 15.18
C LEU A 206 15.77 -15.85 16.48
N MET A 207 16.39 -17.03 16.55
CA MET A 207 16.27 -17.95 17.70
C MET A 207 16.65 -17.29 19.04
N PRO A 208 17.81 -16.60 19.18
CA PRO A 208 18.16 -15.95 20.43
C PRO A 208 17.22 -14.79 20.82
N ILE A 209 16.55 -14.18 19.83
CA ILE A 209 15.56 -13.12 20.08
C ILE A 209 14.27 -13.74 20.63
N LEU A 210 13.84 -14.87 20.08
CA LEU A 210 12.67 -15.62 20.58
C LEU A 210 12.88 -16.09 22.02
N ASP A 211 14.10 -16.51 22.38
CA ASP A 211 14.45 -16.86 23.76
C ASP A 211 14.24 -15.67 24.71
N GLN A 212 14.74 -14.49 24.34
CA GLN A 212 14.55 -13.26 25.13
C GLN A 212 13.07 -12.84 25.21
N MET A 213 12.33 -12.95 24.11
CA MET A 213 10.90 -12.65 24.09
C MET A 213 10.11 -13.57 25.01
N LEU A 214 10.47 -14.86 25.08
CA LEU A 214 9.87 -15.82 26.00
C LEU A 214 10.22 -15.48 27.46
N GLU A 215 11.47 -15.11 27.75
CA GLU A 215 11.87 -14.67 29.08
C GLU A 215 11.09 -13.43 29.52
N GLU A 216 10.97 -12.40 28.66
CA GLU A 216 10.20 -11.19 28.92
C GLU A 216 8.71 -11.50 29.16
N GLN A 217 8.16 -12.45 28.41
CA GLN A 217 6.79 -12.88 28.64
C GLN A 217 6.63 -13.53 30.02
N ASN A 218 7.51 -14.46 30.38
CA ASN A 218 7.38 -15.22 31.62
C ASN A 218 7.72 -14.39 32.87
N SER A 219 8.72 -13.50 32.77
CA SER A 219 9.20 -12.70 33.91
C SER A 219 8.47 -11.36 34.07
N GLN A 220 7.99 -10.76 32.97
CA GLN A 220 7.37 -9.42 32.98
C GLN A 220 5.89 -9.44 32.59
N GLY A 221 5.33 -10.59 32.20
CA GLY A 221 3.96 -10.70 31.72
C GLY A 221 3.73 -10.06 30.35
N MET A 222 4.78 -9.93 29.52
CA MET A 222 4.71 -9.28 28.22
C MET A 222 3.83 -10.05 27.23
N LYS A 223 2.65 -9.50 26.90
CA LYS A 223 1.76 -10.07 25.88
C LYS A 223 2.22 -9.68 24.48
N TRP A 224 2.82 -10.61 23.74
CA TRP A 224 3.25 -10.39 22.36
C TRP A 224 2.05 -10.32 21.43
N THR A 225 2.17 -9.49 20.39
CA THR A 225 1.20 -9.38 19.29
C THR A 225 2.02 -9.24 18.00
N PRO A 226 1.47 -9.53 16.80
CA PRO A 226 2.26 -9.44 15.57
C PRO A 226 3.01 -8.11 15.43
N SER A 227 2.35 -6.99 15.69
CA SER A 227 2.95 -5.66 15.63
C SER A 227 4.06 -5.44 16.67
N LYS A 228 3.92 -5.97 17.89
CA LYS A 228 4.97 -5.90 18.92
C LYS A 228 6.17 -6.76 18.53
N VAL A 229 5.95 -7.94 17.97
CA VAL A 229 7.01 -8.81 17.44
C VAL A 229 7.76 -8.08 16.33
N ILE A 230 7.05 -7.57 15.32
CA ILE A 230 7.68 -6.83 14.20
C ILE A 230 8.45 -5.60 14.71
N HIS A 231 7.88 -4.85 15.65
CA HIS A 231 8.55 -3.69 16.26
C HIS A 231 9.83 -4.10 17.03
N ARG A 232 9.79 -5.22 17.76
CA ARG A 232 10.97 -5.81 18.41
C ARG A 232 12.03 -6.22 17.39
N LEU A 233 11.65 -6.94 16.34
CA LEU A 233 12.56 -7.39 15.29
C LEU A 233 13.17 -6.21 14.51
N GLY A 234 12.41 -5.14 14.27
CA GLY A 234 12.90 -3.89 13.70
C GLY A 234 13.98 -3.21 14.56
N LYS A 235 13.87 -3.29 15.88
CA LYS A 235 14.92 -2.85 16.81
C LYS A 235 16.16 -3.73 16.71
N GLU A 236 15.97 -5.05 16.71
CA GLU A 236 17.08 -6.03 16.77
C GLU A 236 17.89 -6.11 15.46
N ILE A 237 17.27 -5.89 14.30
CA ILE A 237 18.00 -5.96 13.02
C ILE A 237 19.04 -4.84 12.89
N ASN A 238 18.73 -3.66 13.45
CA ASN A 238 19.62 -2.48 13.51
C ASN A 238 20.32 -2.15 12.18
N ASP A 239 19.61 -2.32 11.06
CA ASP A 239 20.12 -2.11 9.71
C ASP A 239 19.27 -1.07 8.97
N LYS A 240 19.88 0.03 8.51
CA LYS A 240 19.19 1.13 7.81
C LYS A 240 18.61 0.73 6.45
N SER A 241 19.00 -0.42 5.91
CA SER A 241 18.39 -0.97 4.69
C SER A 241 17.03 -1.62 4.94
N SER A 242 16.69 -1.95 6.20
CA SER A 242 15.42 -2.57 6.59
C SER A 242 14.26 -1.57 6.63
N ILE A 243 13.12 -1.97 6.09
CA ILE A 243 11.83 -1.27 6.27
C ILE A 243 11.52 -1.18 7.77
N TYR A 244 11.62 -2.31 8.48
CA TYR A 244 11.15 -2.42 9.85
C TYR A 244 12.06 -1.76 10.88
N TYR A 245 13.35 -1.59 10.57
CA TYR A 245 14.23 -0.68 11.30
C TYR A 245 13.66 0.75 11.31
N TRP A 246 13.26 1.27 10.15
CA TRP A 246 12.69 2.61 10.06
C TRP A 246 11.29 2.70 10.68
N CYS A 247 10.47 1.66 10.55
CA CYS A 247 9.19 1.58 11.26
C CYS A 247 9.39 1.64 12.78
N TYR A 248 10.40 0.94 13.32
CA TYR A 248 10.77 1.04 14.74
C TYR A 248 11.18 2.47 15.11
N HIS A 249 12.12 3.08 14.36
CA HIS A 249 12.62 4.41 14.67
C HIS A 249 11.58 5.53 14.57
N ASN A 250 10.62 5.40 13.65
CA ASN A 250 9.55 6.38 13.43
C ASN A 250 8.24 6.01 14.14
N ASN A 251 8.22 4.96 14.97
CA ASN A 251 7.03 4.44 15.65
C ASN A 251 5.83 4.21 14.71
N ILE A 252 6.10 3.68 13.51
CA ILE A 252 5.08 3.28 12.54
C ILE A 252 4.67 1.84 12.87
N PRO A 253 3.42 1.58 13.30
CA PRO A 253 2.95 0.23 13.54
C PRO A 253 2.85 -0.57 12.24
N VAL A 254 3.23 -1.84 12.32
CA VAL A 254 3.12 -2.81 11.22
C VAL A 254 2.24 -3.95 11.69
N PHE A 255 1.16 -4.23 10.96
CA PHE A 255 0.21 -5.28 11.29
C PHE A 255 0.34 -6.43 10.31
N SER A 256 0.42 -7.65 10.85
CA SER A 256 0.42 -8.90 10.09
C SER A 256 -0.43 -9.94 10.84
N PRO A 257 -1.78 -9.91 10.71
CA PRO A 257 -2.66 -10.84 11.41
C PRO A 257 -2.30 -12.32 11.22
N ALA A 258 -1.77 -12.68 10.04
CA ALA A 258 -1.26 -14.02 9.74
C ALA A 258 0.28 -14.06 9.76
N LEU A 259 0.92 -13.56 10.83
CA LEU A 259 2.39 -13.53 10.97
C LEU A 259 3.03 -14.94 10.96
N THR A 260 2.27 -15.98 11.30
CA THR A 260 2.74 -17.37 11.32
C THR A 260 2.76 -18.05 9.94
N ASP A 261 2.27 -17.39 8.89
CA ASP A 261 2.20 -17.96 7.53
C ASP A 261 3.48 -17.70 6.72
N GLY A 262 4.62 -18.20 7.22
CA GLY A 262 5.94 -18.00 6.62
C GLY A 262 7.09 -18.60 7.44
N SER A 263 8.33 -18.31 7.04
CA SER A 263 9.53 -18.71 7.77
C SER A 263 9.55 -18.27 9.23
N ILE A 264 8.94 -17.14 9.60
CA ILE A 264 8.76 -16.78 11.02
C ILE A 264 7.93 -17.86 11.76
N GLY A 265 6.87 -18.35 11.13
CA GLY A 265 6.07 -19.47 11.63
C GLY A 265 6.88 -20.76 11.78
N ASP A 266 7.71 -21.08 10.79
CA ASP A 266 8.62 -22.24 10.86
C ASP A 266 9.59 -22.12 12.06
N MET A 267 10.15 -20.94 12.29
CA MET A 267 11.04 -20.70 13.44
C MET A 267 10.31 -20.79 14.78
N LEU A 268 9.09 -20.26 14.87
CA LEU A 268 8.23 -20.44 16.06
C LEU A 268 7.92 -21.92 16.30
N TYR A 269 7.67 -22.67 15.22
CA TYR A 269 7.45 -24.11 15.28
C TYR A 269 8.70 -24.85 15.79
N PHE A 270 9.90 -24.55 15.29
CA PHE A 270 11.12 -25.20 15.78
C PHE A 270 11.48 -24.79 17.21
N HIS A 271 11.31 -23.51 17.55
CA HIS A 271 11.54 -22.97 18.90
C HIS A 271 10.67 -23.69 19.94
N SER A 272 9.43 -24.02 19.58
CA SER A 272 8.51 -24.73 20.46
C SER A 272 8.86 -26.19 20.78
N HIS A 273 9.67 -26.83 19.95
CA HIS A 273 10.13 -28.20 20.21
C HIS A 273 11.39 -28.22 21.07
N LYS A 274 12.22 -27.17 20.99
CA LYS A 274 13.42 -27.00 21.81
C LYS A 274 13.07 -26.54 23.24
N THR A 275 11.96 -25.82 23.38
CA THR A 275 11.48 -25.25 24.63
C THR A 275 10.06 -25.75 24.86
N SER A 276 9.84 -26.66 25.82
CA SER A 276 8.51 -27.23 26.09
C SER A 276 7.51 -26.14 26.41
N GLY A 277 6.45 -25.99 25.60
CA GLY A 277 5.30 -25.19 26.00
C GLY A 277 4.48 -24.46 24.94
N LEU A 278 4.76 -24.53 23.63
CA LEU A 278 3.99 -23.72 22.66
C LEU A 278 2.52 -24.08 22.62
N VAL A 279 1.71 -23.16 23.12
CA VAL A 279 0.29 -23.08 22.85
C VAL A 279 0.08 -21.84 22.00
N LEU A 280 -0.19 -22.07 20.72
CA LEU A 280 -0.83 -21.09 19.84
C LEU A 280 -2.32 -21.05 20.24
N ASP A 281 -2.64 -20.50 21.41
CA ASP A 281 -4.03 -20.32 21.79
C ASP A 281 -4.54 -18.94 21.38
N ILE A 282 -5.68 -18.99 20.69
CA ILE A 282 -6.54 -17.86 20.35
C ILE A 282 -7.31 -17.43 21.62
N VAL A 283 -7.23 -18.21 22.71
CA VAL A 283 -7.80 -17.95 24.03
C VAL A 283 -6.84 -18.38 25.16
N GLU A 284 -6.46 -17.43 26.00
CA GLU A 284 -5.82 -17.54 27.33
C GLU A 284 -5.73 -18.96 27.97
N GLY A 285 -4.52 -19.48 28.25
CA GLY A 285 -4.44 -20.74 29.01
C GLY A 285 -3.11 -21.41 29.40
N LEU A 286 -1.91 -21.08 28.89
CA LEU A 286 -0.69 -21.78 29.32
C LEU A 286 0.59 -20.92 29.37
N SER A 287 1.24 -20.93 30.54
CA SER A 287 2.31 -20.00 30.98
C SER A 287 3.74 -20.33 30.51
N PHE A 288 3.93 -21.05 29.39
CA PHE A 288 5.28 -21.47 28.95
C PHE A 288 5.53 -21.33 27.42
N ALA A 289 4.64 -20.67 26.69
CA ALA A 289 4.69 -20.45 25.22
C ALA A 289 4.92 -18.99 24.87
N VAL A 290 5.57 -18.60 23.77
CA VAL A 290 5.35 -17.23 23.24
C VAL A 290 3.91 -17.12 22.72
N ILE A 291 3.05 -16.41 23.43
CA ILE A 291 1.64 -16.18 23.05
C ILE A 291 1.55 -14.91 22.21
N ILE A 292 1.07 -15.04 20.98
CA ILE A 292 0.86 -13.92 20.05
C ILE A 292 -0.64 -13.60 20.00
N GLU A 293 -1.07 -12.60 20.76
CA GLU A 293 -2.47 -12.15 20.82
C GLU A 293 -2.82 -11.29 19.58
N ILE A 294 -3.66 -11.81 18.69
CA ILE A 294 -4.10 -11.08 17.48
C ILE A 294 -5.17 -10.03 17.79
N PHE A 295 -6.08 -10.31 18.72
CA PHE A 295 -7.22 -9.44 19.00
C PHE A 295 -6.79 -8.03 19.45
N SER A 296 -5.72 -7.94 20.25
CA SER A 296 -5.12 -6.66 20.65
C SER A 296 -4.65 -5.85 19.43
N ASP A 297 -4.11 -6.50 18.40
CA ASP A 297 -3.71 -5.85 17.16
C ASP A 297 -4.89 -5.42 16.29
N VAL A 298 -5.97 -6.20 16.24
CA VAL A 298 -7.22 -5.79 15.55
C VAL A 298 -7.77 -4.50 16.19
N ARG A 299 -7.81 -4.44 17.53
CA ARG A 299 -8.25 -3.24 18.24
C ARG A 299 -7.33 -2.05 17.95
N LYS A 300 -6.00 -2.24 17.99
CA LYS A 300 -5.04 -1.17 17.66
C LYS A 300 -5.21 -0.67 16.23
N MET A 301 -5.36 -1.58 15.26
CA MET A 301 -5.58 -1.26 13.85
C MET A 301 -6.87 -0.44 13.65
N ASN A 302 -7.99 -0.93 14.17
CA ASN A 302 -9.27 -0.22 14.07
C ASN A 302 -9.19 1.16 14.75
N ASN A 303 -8.50 1.26 15.88
CA ASN A 303 -8.30 2.54 16.56
C ASN A 303 -7.42 3.51 15.76
N GLN A 304 -6.47 3.04 14.93
CA GLN A 304 -5.76 3.92 13.99
C GLN A 304 -6.75 4.62 13.05
N ALA A 305 -7.75 3.89 12.54
CA ALA A 305 -8.74 4.43 11.62
C ALA A 305 -9.77 5.32 12.33
N VAL A 306 -10.35 4.86 13.44
CA VAL A 306 -11.39 5.59 14.18
C VAL A 306 -10.90 6.94 14.70
N THR A 307 -9.63 7.03 15.10
CA THR A 307 -9.05 8.29 15.60
C THR A 307 -8.52 9.21 14.51
N ALA A 308 -8.50 8.77 13.24
CA ALA A 308 -7.99 9.55 12.13
C ALA A 308 -8.99 10.63 11.68
N LYS A 309 -8.53 11.89 11.65
CA LYS A 309 -9.30 13.04 11.10
C LYS A 309 -9.72 12.77 9.65
N HIS A 310 -8.73 12.42 8.82
CA HIS A 310 -8.94 11.84 7.49
C HIS A 310 -8.11 10.57 7.36
N SER A 311 -8.50 9.64 6.49
CA SER A 311 -7.69 8.48 6.16
C SER A 311 -7.53 8.29 4.66
N GLY A 312 -6.31 7.91 4.27
CA GLY A 312 -5.97 7.52 2.90
C GLY A 312 -5.48 6.08 2.88
N MET A 313 -5.89 5.31 1.87
CA MET A 313 -5.46 3.93 1.68
C MET A 313 -4.64 3.81 0.40
N ILE A 314 -3.42 3.30 0.51
CA ILE A 314 -2.58 2.90 -0.62
C ILE A 314 -2.38 1.38 -0.50
N ILE A 315 -2.95 0.62 -1.42
CA ILE A 315 -2.97 -0.85 -1.34
C ILE A 315 -2.28 -1.43 -2.58
N LEU A 316 -1.17 -2.11 -2.37
CA LEU A 316 -0.37 -2.76 -3.41
C LEU A 316 -0.59 -4.27 -3.34
N GLY A 317 -1.38 -4.80 -4.27
CA GLY A 317 -1.84 -6.18 -4.27
C GLY A 317 -3.27 -6.35 -3.72
N GLY A 318 -3.56 -7.54 -3.18
CA GLY A 318 -4.89 -7.96 -2.74
C GLY A 318 -4.85 -8.76 -1.43
N GLY A 319 -5.80 -9.69 -1.26
CA GLY A 319 -5.82 -10.64 -0.15
C GLY A 319 -5.97 -9.97 1.23
N LEU A 320 -5.30 -10.56 2.23
CA LEU A 320 -5.41 -10.14 3.63
C LEU A 320 -5.12 -8.65 3.81
N VAL A 321 -4.06 -8.14 3.19
CA VAL A 321 -3.64 -6.75 3.40
C VAL A 321 -4.68 -5.76 2.88
N LYS A 322 -5.28 -6.04 1.71
CA LYS A 322 -6.38 -5.23 1.16
C LYS A 322 -7.57 -5.26 2.09
N HIS A 323 -8.02 -6.44 2.48
CA HIS A 323 -9.23 -6.58 3.29
C HIS A 323 -9.04 -5.95 4.67
N HIS A 324 -7.89 -6.15 5.31
CA HIS A 324 -7.65 -5.68 6.67
C HIS A 324 -7.57 -4.14 6.74
N VAL A 325 -6.92 -3.47 5.77
CA VAL A 325 -6.90 -2.00 5.67
C VAL A 325 -8.31 -1.44 5.44
N ASN A 326 -9.06 -2.03 4.49
CA ASN A 326 -10.44 -1.60 4.22
C ASN A 326 -11.36 -1.80 5.42
N ASN A 327 -11.27 -2.95 6.10
CA ASN A 327 -12.12 -3.27 7.24
C ASN A 327 -11.81 -2.39 8.47
N ALA A 328 -10.57 -1.92 8.64
CA ALA A 328 -10.26 -0.92 9.64
C ALA A 328 -10.97 0.41 9.33
N ASN A 329 -10.98 0.83 8.06
CA ASN A 329 -11.60 2.08 7.62
C ASN A 329 -13.14 2.01 7.59
N LEU A 330 -13.74 0.83 7.53
CA LEU A 330 -15.17 0.64 7.80
C LEU A 330 -15.57 1.22 9.17
N MET A 331 -14.72 1.07 10.19
CA MET A 331 -15.03 1.50 11.56
C MET A 331 -15.15 3.04 11.71
N ARG A 332 -14.70 3.80 10.71
CA ARG A 332 -14.86 5.26 10.63
C ARG A 332 -15.81 5.70 9.51
N ASN A 333 -16.65 4.78 9.04
CA ASN A 333 -17.59 4.97 7.93
C ASN A 333 -16.90 5.28 6.58
N GLY A 334 -15.75 4.66 6.35
CA GLY A 334 -15.03 4.66 5.07
C GLY A 334 -13.80 5.56 5.05
N ALA A 335 -12.85 5.23 4.17
CA ALA A 335 -11.70 6.09 3.89
C ALA A 335 -12.07 7.28 3.00
N ASP A 336 -11.36 8.40 3.19
CA ASP A 336 -11.53 9.64 2.40
C ASP A 336 -10.85 9.53 1.03
N PHE A 337 -9.75 8.78 0.96
CA PHE A 337 -8.96 8.57 -0.26
C PHE A 337 -8.59 7.10 -0.42
N SER A 338 -8.54 6.59 -1.66
CA SER A 338 -8.14 5.21 -1.92
C SER A 338 -7.47 5.02 -3.28
N VAL A 339 -6.30 4.38 -3.25
CA VAL A 339 -5.57 3.94 -4.43
C VAL A 339 -5.18 2.47 -4.29
N ASN A 340 -5.65 1.65 -5.22
CA ASN A 340 -5.33 0.23 -5.33
C ASN A 340 -4.47 0.00 -6.58
N VAL A 341 -3.32 -0.66 -6.43
CA VAL A 341 -2.47 -1.11 -7.54
C VAL A 341 -2.37 -2.63 -7.46
N ASN A 342 -3.09 -3.35 -8.32
CA ASN A 342 -3.08 -4.81 -8.32
C ASN A 342 -3.45 -5.37 -9.69
N THR A 343 -3.28 -6.68 -9.86
CA THR A 343 -3.59 -7.39 -11.10
C THR A 343 -4.89 -8.21 -11.02
N GLY A 344 -5.61 -8.14 -9.90
CA GLY A 344 -6.82 -8.91 -9.64
C GLY A 344 -7.98 -8.48 -10.54
N GLN A 345 -8.80 -9.44 -10.97
CA GLN A 345 -9.94 -9.22 -11.86
C GLN A 345 -11.24 -9.56 -11.14
N GLU A 346 -12.33 -8.88 -11.49
CA GLU A 346 -13.60 -8.99 -10.76
C GLU A 346 -14.39 -10.28 -11.03
N PHE A 347 -14.15 -10.94 -12.18
CA PHE A 347 -15.02 -12.03 -12.67
C PHE A 347 -15.05 -13.28 -11.79
N ASP A 348 -14.06 -13.45 -10.90
CA ASP A 348 -13.98 -14.60 -9.97
C ASP A 348 -14.63 -14.31 -8.60
N GLY A 349 -15.17 -13.10 -8.40
CA GLY A 349 -15.82 -12.71 -7.14
C GLY A 349 -14.86 -12.56 -5.95
N SER A 350 -13.55 -12.48 -6.18
CA SER A 350 -12.56 -12.33 -5.11
C SER A 350 -12.49 -10.89 -4.58
N ASP A 351 -12.35 -10.73 -3.24
CA ASP A 351 -12.05 -9.40 -2.66
C ASP A 351 -10.77 -8.81 -3.28
N SER A 352 -9.77 -9.64 -3.59
CA SER A 352 -8.54 -9.20 -4.26
C SER A 352 -8.80 -8.49 -5.59
N GLY A 353 -9.74 -9.00 -6.39
CA GLY A 353 -10.09 -8.50 -7.71
C GLY A 353 -11.17 -7.41 -7.71
N ALA A 354 -11.93 -7.27 -6.63
CA ALA A 354 -13.04 -6.33 -6.50
C ALA A 354 -12.66 -4.88 -6.89
N PRO A 355 -13.50 -4.19 -7.68
CA PRO A 355 -13.32 -2.76 -7.92
C PRO A 355 -13.55 -1.95 -6.62
N PRO A 356 -12.99 -0.73 -6.51
CA PRO A 356 -13.20 0.09 -5.31
C PRO A 356 -14.68 0.43 -5.04
N ASP A 357 -15.52 0.47 -6.07
CA ASP A 357 -16.96 0.70 -5.95
C ASP A 357 -17.66 -0.37 -5.10
N GLU A 358 -17.19 -1.63 -5.15
CA GLU A 358 -17.68 -2.66 -4.24
C GLU A 358 -17.40 -2.29 -2.79
N ALA A 359 -16.21 -1.76 -2.48
CA ALA A 359 -15.86 -1.32 -1.13
C ALA A 359 -16.67 -0.09 -0.66
N VAL A 360 -17.17 0.74 -1.59
CA VAL A 360 -18.13 1.82 -1.27
C VAL A 360 -19.45 1.23 -0.77
N SER A 361 -19.95 0.16 -1.40
CA SER A 361 -21.19 -0.51 -0.98
C SER A 361 -21.16 -1.03 0.46
N TRP A 362 -19.97 -1.41 0.95
CA TRP A 362 -19.74 -1.86 2.32
C TRP A 362 -19.52 -0.73 3.33
N GLY A 363 -19.33 0.51 2.88
CA GLY A 363 -18.89 1.62 3.74
C GLY A 363 -17.39 1.55 4.13
N LYS A 364 -16.59 0.76 3.41
CA LYS A 364 -15.12 0.70 3.57
C LYS A 364 -14.43 1.91 2.92
N ILE A 365 -15.07 2.49 1.91
CA ILE A 365 -14.71 3.76 1.24
C ILE A 365 -15.93 4.69 1.32
N LYS A 366 -15.71 5.99 1.52
CA LYS A 366 -16.81 6.96 1.58
C LYS A 366 -17.50 7.16 0.23
N MET A 367 -18.78 7.54 0.26
CA MET A 367 -19.59 7.77 -0.94
C MET A 367 -19.11 8.95 -1.80
N ASP A 368 -18.47 9.95 -1.18
CA ASP A 368 -17.93 11.15 -1.84
C ASP A 368 -16.44 11.02 -2.21
N ALA A 369 -15.83 9.86 -1.95
CA ALA A 369 -14.46 9.58 -2.33
C ALA A 369 -14.34 9.35 -3.85
N THR A 370 -13.13 9.54 -4.38
CA THR A 370 -12.81 9.31 -5.80
C THR A 370 -11.78 8.19 -5.93
N PRO A 371 -12.13 6.94 -5.56
CA PRO A 371 -11.15 5.86 -5.45
C PRO A 371 -10.62 5.42 -6.81
N VAL A 372 -9.33 5.08 -6.86
CA VAL A 372 -8.64 4.69 -8.09
C VAL A 372 -8.13 3.26 -7.98
N LYS A 373 -8.44 2.42 -8.98
CA LYS A 373 -7.79 1.13 -9.20
C LYS A 373 -6.93 1.20 -10.46
N LEU A 374 -5.64 0.94 -10.32
CA LEU A 374 -4.69 0.74 -11.40
C LEU A 374 -4.43 -0.75 -11.58
N CYS A 375 -4.91 -1.31 -12.68
CA CYS A 375 -4.65 -2.69 -13.06
C CYS A 375 -3.24 -2.83 -13.66
N ALA A 376 -2.23 -3.01 -12.81
CA ALA A 376 -0.82 -3.14 -13.21
C ALA A 376 0.01 -3.90 -12.16
N ASP A 377 1.18 -4.40 -12.57
CA ASP A 377 2.19 -4.91 -11.64
C ASP A 377 2.80 -3.72 -10.85
N ALA A 378 2.73 -3.79 -9.52
CA ALA A 378 3.23 -2.73 -8.65
C ALA A 378 4.76 -2.55 -8.74
N SER A 379 5.52 -3.57 -9.16
CA SER A 379 6.97 -3.43 -9.40
C SER A 379 7.31 -2.46 -10.52
N PHE A 380 6.40 -2.30 -11.48
CA PHE A 380 6.51 -1.31 -12.55
C PHE A 380 5.90 0.03 -12.13
N ALA A 381 4.66 0.01 -11.62
CA ALA A 381 3.90 1.23 -11.41
C ALA A 381 4.30 2.01 -10.16
N PHE A 382 4.57 1.34 -9.04
CA PHE A 382 4.69 2.01 -7.74
C PHE A 382 5.94 2.89 -7.62
N PRO A 383 7.14 2.51 -8.12
CA PRO A 383 8.29 3.42 -8.12
C PRO A 383 8.02 4.72 -8.89
N LEU A 384 7.29 4.65 -10.01
CA LEU A 384 6.91 5.83 -10.80
C LEU A 384 5.87 6.69 -10.07
N ILE A 385 4.90 6.06 -9.39
CA ILE A 385 3.95 6.77 -8.53
C ILE A 385 4.72 7.51 -7.42
N VAL A 386 5.66 6.87 -6.73
CA VAL A 386 6.45 7.50 -5.67
C VAL A 386 7.31 8.64 -6.22
N ALA A 387 7.89 8.49 -7.41
CA ALA A 387 8.65 9.54 -8.09
C ALA A 387 7.81 10.80 -8.37
N GLU A 388 6.53 10.63 -8.71
CA GLU A 388 5.61 11.74 -9.01
C GLU A 388 4.78 12.23 -7.81
N THR A 389 4.89 11.56 -6.67
CA THR A 389 4.15 11.89 -5.44
C THR A 389 5.13 12.16 -4.29
N PHE A 390 5.32 11.20 -3.38
CA PHE A 390 6.11 11.30 -2.16
C PHE A 390 7.52 11.86 -2.36
N ALA A 391 8.23 11.46 -3.42
CA ALA A 391 9.59 11.96 -3.70
C ALA A 391 9.60 13.47 -4.00
N ARG A 392 8.57 14.00 -4.67
CA ARG A 392 8.45 15.45 -4.92
C ARG A 392 8.18 16.26 -3.66
N TYR A 393 7.66 15.62 -2.62
CA TYR A 393 7.32 16.24 -1.33
C TYR A 393 8.34 15.93 -0.23
N GLN A 394 9.49 15.33 -0.57
CA GLN A 394 10.50 14.89 0.39
C GLN A 394 10.92 16.01 1.35
N GLN A 395 11.22 17.20 0.82
CA GLN A 395 11.67 18.33 1.62
C GLN A 395 10.63 18.74 2.68
N GLN A 396 9.34 18.72 2.34
CA GLN A 396 8.25 19.06 3.25
C GLN A 396 8.09 18.00 4.35
N PHE A 397 8.26 16.71 4.00
CA PHE A 397 8.23 15.62 4.96
C PHE A 397 9.43 15.65 5.91
N ASP A 398 10.63 15.93 5.41
CA ASP A 398 11.84 16.04 6.22
C ASP A 398 11.71 17.20 7.23
N GLN A 399 11.26 18.38 6.77
CA GLN A 399 10.96 19.52 7.64
C GLN A 399 9.91 19.18 8.71
N ARG A 400 8.83 18.49 8.31
CA ARG A 400 7.79 18.04 9.24
C ARG A 400 8.37 17.08 10.28
N LEU A 401 9.21 16.13 9.88
CA LEU A 401 9.81 15.13 10.77
C LEU A 401 10.81 15.75 11.74
N GLU A 402 11.64 16.69 11.29
CA GLU A 402 12.56 17.45 12.15
C GLU A 402 11.78 18.23 13.23
N LYS A 403 10.73 18.94 12.82
CA LYS A 403 9.82 19.63 13.74
C LYS A 403 9.18 18.66 14.73
N GLU A 404 8.64 17.54 14.26
CA GLU A 404 8.01 16.52 15.11
C GLU A 404 8.98 15.97 16.18
N LYS A 405 10.25 15.76 15.83
CA LYS A 405 11.31 15.32 16.76
C LYS A 405 11.68 16.37 17.79
N SER A 406 11.55 17.66 17.46
CA SER A 406 11.81 18.77 18.40
C SER A 406 10.69 18.99 19.42
N LEU A 407 9.48 18.50 19.14
CA LEU A 407 8.33 18.67 20.00
C LEU A 407 8.31 17.67 21.17
N PRO A 408 7.68 18.01 22.31
CA PRO A 408 7.53 17.09 23.44
C PRO A 408 6.83 15.81 23.00
N LYS A 409 7.39 14.66 23.38
CA LYS A 409 6.69 13.37 23.31
C LYS A 409 5.68 13.32 24.45
N LYS A 410 4.54 12.65 24.24
CA LYS A 410 3.60 12.39 25.33
C LYS A 410 4.36 11.65 26.45
N THR A 411 4.35 12.19 27.65
CA THR A 411 4.78 11.48 28.85
C THR A 411 3.91 10.24 29.01
N ALA A 412 4.56 9.08 29.10
CA ALA A 412 3.91 7.77 29.22
C ALA A 412 3.12 7.64 30.51
#